data_AF-A0A497UYC8-F1
#
_entry.id   AF-A0A497UYC8-F1
#
_cell.length_a   1.000
_cell.length_b   1.000
_cell.length_c   1.000
_cell.angle_alpha   90.00
_cell.angle_beta   90.00
_cell.angle_gamma   90.00
#
_symmetry.space_group_name_H-M   'P 1'
#
loop_
_entity.id
_entity.type
_entity.pdbx_description
1 polymer ?
#
loop_
_entity_poly.entity_id
_entity_poly.type
_entity_poly.pdbx_seq_one_letter_code
_entity_poly.pdbx_strand_id
1 'polypeptide(L)'
;MKVFYLLLLFSFTTYSQTKFELIATSGDNTKYYVKIESTNLDNMAKTIWLKIEKSPKKIKSKSNKIAYHSQGYTLYYMTMYCHDRKYDNPEIYFYDGKGRLIEKNEILIYNANIVPDTIIETVYDYVCD
;
A
#
# COMPACT_ATOMS: atom_id res chain seq x y z
N MET A 1 -47.27 28.43 -11.15
CA MET A 1 -46.21 27.60 -11.77
C MET A 1 -45.06 27.48 -10.78
N LYS A 2 -45.25 26.73 -9.69
CA LYS A 2 -44.71 25.36 -9.51
C LYS A 2 -43.22 25.27 -9.87
N VAL A 3 -42.44 25.78 -8.91
CA VAL A 3 -41.05 25.50 -8.58
C VAL A 3 -40.75 24.01 -8.85
N PHE A 4 -40.06 23.72 -9.96
CA PHE A 4 -39.72 22.34 -10.33
C PHE A 4 -38.38 22.28 -11.10
N TYR A 5 -37.37 23.03 -10.67
CA TYR A 5 -36.03 22.97 -11.28
C TYR A 5 -34.91 23.23 -10.26
N LEU A 6 -34.97 22.62 -9.08
CA LEU A 6 -33.91 22.79 -8.07
C LEU A 6 -33.52 21.48 -7.35
N LEU A 7 -33.44 20.36 -8.08
CA LEU A 7 -33.03 19.06 -7.51
C LEU A 7 -32.10 18.24 -8.43
N LEU A 8 -31.27 18.91 -9.25
CA LEU A 8 -30.28 18.26 -10.13
C LEU A 8 -28.83 18.64 -9.81
N LEU A 9 -28.52 19.02 -8.56
CA LEU A 9 -27.17 19.44 -8.15
C LEU A 9 -26.62 18.67 -6.93
N PHE A 10 -26.95 17.39 -6.78
CA PHE A 10 -26.28 16.53 -5.80
C PHE A 10 -25.90 15.19 -6.39
N SER A 11 -24.83 15.19 -7.20
CA SER A 11 -24.02 14.00 -7.43
C SER A 11 -22.56 14.41 -7.65
N PHE A 12 -21.99 15.16 -6.71
CA PHE A 12 -20.54 15.22 -6.58
C PHE A 12 -20.11 14.09 -5.63
N THR A 13 -20.08 12.86 -6.13
CA THR A 13 -19.30 11.82 -5.47
C THR A 13 -17.86 11.98 -5.94
N THR A 14 -17.08 12.79 -5.23
CA THR A 14 -15.62 12.75 -5.35
C THR A 14 -15.15 11.45 -4.72
N TYR A 15 -15.01 10.39 -5.52
CA TYR A 15 -14.32 9.18 -5.09
C TYR A 15 -12.83 9.50 -4.93
N SER A 16 -12.45 9.96 -3.74
CA SER A 16 -11.06 9.85 -3.27
C SER A 16 -10.85 8.45 -2.69
N GLN A 17 -11.23 7.40 -3.41
CA GLN A 17 -10.78 6.05 -3.06
C GLN A 17 -9.34 5.95 -3.55
N THR A 18 -8.39 6.10 -2.64
CA THR A 18 -7.04 5.60 -2.89
C THR A 18 -7.17 4.15 -3.34
N LYS A 19 -6.64 3.79 -4.51
CA LYS A 19 -6.68 2.42 -5.07
C LYS A 19 -5.92 1.37 -4.23
N PHE A 20 -5.50 1.73 -3.02
CA PHE A 20 -4.80 0.88 -2.08
C PHE A 20 -5.78 0.34 -1.06
N GLU A 21 -5.83 -0.98 -0.93
CA GLU A 21 -6.67 -1.70 0.02
C GLU A 21 -5.83 -2.16 1.22
N LEU A 22 -6.34 -1.99 2.43
CA LEU A 22 -5.67 -2.45 3.65
C LEU A 22 -5.82 -3.96 3.77
N ILE A 23 -4.71 -4.69 3.79
CA ILE A 23 -4.70 -6.17 3.84
C ILE A 23 -4.29 -6.71 5.21
N ALA A 24 -3.51 -5.95 5.99
CA ALA A 24 -3.01 -6.39 7.28
C ALA A 24 -2.58 -5.22 8.17
N THR A 25 -2.59 -5.46 9.48
CA THR A 25 -1.99 -4.60 10.49
C THR A 25 -1.20 -5.46 11.47
N SER A 26 0.09 -5.18 11.65
CA SER A 26 0.95 -5.89 12.61
C SER A 26 0.73 -5.42 14.04
N GLY A 27 1.27 -6.16 15.01
CA GLY A 27 1.17 -5.81 16.44
C GLY A 27 1.80 -4.47 16.82
N ASP A 28 2.76 -3.95 16.04
CA ASP A 28 3.32 -2.61 16.21
C ASP A 28 2.52 -1.51 15.49
N ASN A 29 1.31 -1.86 15.01
CA ASN A 29 0.40 -1.01 14.26
C ASN A 29 1.01 -0.48 12.94
N THR A 30 1.94 -1.24 12.34
CA THR A 30 2.33 -1.05 10.94
C THR A 30 1.22 -1.58 10.04
N LYS A 31 0.81 -0.77 9.08
CA LYS A 31 -0.27 -1.09 8.15
C LYS A 31 0.28 -1.42 6.78
N TYR A 32 -0.31 -2.43 6.16
CA TYR A 32 0.10 -2.95 4.87
C TYR A 32 -1.06 -2.81 3.91
N TYR A 33 -0.83 -2.10 2.80
CA TYR A 33 -1.83 -1.89 1.78
C TYR A 33 -1.35 -2.40 0.43
N VAL A 34 -2.27 -2.91 -0.37
CA VAL A 34 -1.97 -3.42 -1.72
C VAL A 34 -2.79 -2.66 -2.75
N LYS A 35 -2.16 -2.36 -3.88
CA LYS A 35 -2.83 -1.93 -5.10
C LYS A 35 -2.36 -2.86 -6.23
N ILE A 36 -3.30 -3.53 -6.89
CA ILE A 36 -3.01 -4.28 -8.10
C ILE A 36 -2.84 -3.28 -9.25
N GLU A 37 -1.67 -3.28 -9.88
CA GLU A 37 -1.34 -2.41 -11.02
C GLU A 37 -1.77 -3.05 -12.33
N SER A 38 -1.39 -4.32 -12.52
CA SER A 38 -1.74 -5.10 -13.71
C SER A 38 -1.82 -6.59 -13.40
N THR A 39 -2.51 -7.30 -14.28
CA THR A 39 -2.55 -8.76 -14.29
C THR A 39 -2.03 -9.21 -15.65
N ASN A 40 -1.05 -10.10 -15.67
CA ASN A 40 -0.47 -10.61 -16.91
C ASN A 40 -1.36 -11.72 -17.50
N LEU A 41 -1.11 -12.07 -18.77
CA LEU A 41 -1.85 -13.09 -19.50
C LEU A 41 -1.97 -14.38 -18.69
N ASP A 42 -3.16 -14.97 -18.70
CA ASP A 42 -3.59 -16.16 -17.96
C ASP A 42 -3.65 -16.06 -16.43
N ASN A 43 -3.68 -14.85 -15.85
CA ASN A 43 -3.72 -14.62 -14.39
C ASN A 43 -2.57 -15.27 -13.61
N MET A 44 -1.51 -15.72 -14.30
CA MET A 44 -0.39 -16.44 -13.69
C MET A 44 0.50 -15.52 -12.86
N ALA A 45 0.53 -14.23 -13.20
CA ALA A 45 1.29 -13.23 -12.48
C ALA A 45 0.52 -11.90 -12.34
N LYS A 46 0.66 -11.27 -11.19
CA LYS A 46 0.05 -9.98 -10.86
C LYS A 46 1.11 -9.01 -10.40
N THR A 47 1.16 -7.84 -11.02
CA THR A 47 2.05 -6.75 -10.62
C THR A 47 1.32 -5.86 -9.64
N ILE A 48 1.95 -5.58 -8.51
CA ILE A 48 1.34 -4.86 -7.40
C ILE A 48 2.25 -3.76 -6.87
N TRP A 49 1.63 -2.80 -6.20
CA TRP A 49 2.26 -1.93 -5.24
C TRP A 49 1.90 -2.37 -3.83
N LEU A 50 2.90 -2.70 -3.02
CA LEU A 50 2.75 -2.92 -1.59
C LEU A 50 3.21 -1.68 -0.83
N LYS A 51 2.28 -1.03 -0.12
CA LYS A 51 2.53 0.14 0.72
C LYS A 51 2.62 -0.26 2.19
N ILE A 52 3.69 0.18 2.84
CA ILE A 52 3.94 -0.06 4.26
C ILE A 52 3.93 1.29 4.98
N GLU A 53 2.98 1.48 5.89
CA GLU A 53 2.86 2.66 6.74
C GLU A 53 3.17 2.30 8.19
N LYS A 54 4.32 2.76 8.69
CA LYS A 54 4.66 2.59 10.11
C LYS A 54 3.89 3.59 10.95
N SER A 55 3.41 3.14 12.10
CA SER A 55 2.76 4.04 13.06
C SER A 55 3.66 5.20 13.48
N PRO A 56 3.13 6.43 13.60
CA PRO A 56 3.89 7.57 14.09
C PRO A 56 4.54 7.26 15.44
N LYS A 57 5.86 7.46 15.55
CA LYS A 57 6.53 7.36 16.85
C LYS A 57 6.14 8.58 17.69
N LYS A 58 5.71 8.33 18.94
CA LYS A 58 5.51 9.39 19.94
C LYS A 58 6.89 9.89 20.37
N ILE A 59 7.21 11.14 20.04
CA ILE A 59 8.43 11.80 20.52
C ILE A 59 7.99 12.77 21.60
N LYS A 60 8.49 12.59 22.83
CA LYS A 60 8.36 13.60 23.88
C LYS A 60 9.35 14.73 23.56
N SER A 61 8.84 15.94 23.32
CA SER A 61 9.70 17.11 23.20
C SER A 61 10.28 17.47 24.57
N LYS A 62 11.36 18.27 24.58
CA LYS A 62 11.91 18.89 25.80
C LYS A 62 10.90 19.79 26.55
N SER A 63 9.77 20.13 25.93
CA SER A 63 8.69 20.93 26.53
C SER A 63 7.52 20.08 27.07
N ASN A 64 7.70 18.77 27.28
CA ASN A 64 6.65 17.82 27.71
C ASN A 64 5.44 17.75 26.76
N LYS A 65 5.54 18.29 25.54
CA LYS A 65 4.51 18.13 24.50
C LYS A 65 4.77 16.83 23.75
N ILE A 66 3.72 16.03 23.57
CA ILE A 66 3.76 14.82 22.74
C ILE A 66 3.63 15.28 21.29
N ALA A 67 4.68 15.09 20.50
CA ALA A 67 4.64 15.30 19.05
C ALA A 67 4.55 13.95 18.34
N TYR A 68 3.63 13.84 17.39
CA TYR A 68 3.54 12.70 16.48
C TYR A 68 4.35 13.04 15.23
N HIS A 69 5.47 12.36 15.01
CA HIS A 69 6.22 12.50 13.76
C HIS A 69 5.62 11.55 12.73
N SER A 70 5.11 12.09 11.61
CA SER A 70 4.69 11.27 10.47
C SER A 70 5.91 10.50 9.97
N GLN A 71 5.86 9.17 10.01
CA GLN A 71 7.00 8.32 9.65
C GLN A 71 7.14 8.09 8.14
N GLY A 72 6.33 8.77 7.31
CA GLY A 72 6.33 8.51 5.88
C GLY A 72 5.83 7.10 5.56
N TYR A 73 6.14 6.60 4.38
CA TYR A 73 5.77 5.25 3.97
C TYR A 73 6.75 4.70 2.94
N THR A 74 6.76 3.38 2.80
CA THR A 74 7.55 2.67 1.80
C THR A 74 6.62 2.04 0.77
N LEU A 75 6.96 2.12 -0.51
CA LEU A 75 6.31 1.37 -1.58
C LEU A 75 7.27 0.33 -2.15
N TYR A 76 6.78 -0.89 -2.30
CA TYR A 76 7.45 -1.98 -2.98
C TYR A 76 6.73 -2.22 -4.30
N TYR A 77 7.48 -2.25 -5.39
CA TYR A 77 6.95 -2.68 -6.69
C TYR A 77 7.26 -4.15 -6.86
N MET A 78 6.22 -4.98 -6.92
CA MET A 78 6.37 -6.43 -6.86
C MET A 78 5.60 -7.13 -7.96
N THR A 79 6.08 -8.30 -8.35
CA THR A 79 5.34 -9.24 -9.20
C THR A 79 5.11 -10.52 -8.41
N MET A 80 3.85 -10.90 -8.22
CA MET A 80 3.47 -12.16 -7.58
C MET A 80 3.20 -13.21 -8.66
N TYR A 81 3.87 -14.36 -8.58
CA TYR A 81 3.65 -15.52 -9.44
C TYR A 81 2.73 -16.51 -8.70
N CYS A 82 1.43 -16.42 -8.96
CA CYS A 82 0.37 -17.11 -8.23
C CYS A 82 0.36 -18.63 -8.45
N HIS A 83 0.90 -19.11 -9.57
CA HIS A 83 1.03 -20.56 -9.80
C HIS A 83 2.22 -21.17 -9.03
N ASP A 84 3.34 -20.45 -8.99
CA ASP A 84 4.60 -21.00 -8.48
C ASP A 84 4.85 -20.68 -7.00
N ARG A 85 3.96 -19.88 -6.38
CA ARG A 85 4.10 -19.38 -5.01
C ARG A 85 5.43 -18.63 -4.81
N LYS A 86 5.71 -17.69 -5.72
CA LYS A 86 6.95 -16.90 -5.77
C LYS A 86 6.69 -15.43 -6.02
N TYR A 87 7.70 -14.61 -5.80
CA TYR A 87 7.65 -13.18 -6.10
C TYR A 87 8.97 -12.59 -6.58
N ASP A 88 8.85 -11.48 -7.30
CA ASP A 88 9.92 -10.55 -7.59
C ASP A 88 9.66 -9.22 -6.88
N ASN A 89 10.73 -8.54 -6.48
CA ASN A 89 10.69 -7.19 -5.92
C ASN A 89 11.86 -6.37 -6.48
N PRO A 90 11.72 -5.85 -7.71
CA PRO A 90 12.79 -5.09 -8.37
C PRO A 90 13.04 -3.73 -7.72
N GLU A 91 12.03 -3.06 -7.15
CA GLU A 91 12.14 -1.66 -6.75
C GLU A 91 11.47 -1.34 -5.40
N ILE A 92 12.11 -0.45 -4.64
CA ILE A 92 11.59 0.11 -3.39
C ILE A 92 11.68 1.64 -3.43
N TYR A 93 10.63 2.30 -2.96
CA TYR A 93 10.52 3.74 -2.90
C TYR A 93 10.24 4.19 -1.47
N PHE A 94 11.02 5.13 -0.96
CA PHE A 94 10.87 5.70 0.38
C PHE A 94 10.29 7.10 0.30
N TYR A 95 9.19 7.34 1.01
CA TYR A 95 8.52 8.65 1.07
C TYR A 95 8.58 9.23 2.46
N ASP A 96 8.70 10.55 2.56
CA ASP A 96 8.59 11.26 3.83
C ASP A 96 7.13 11.39 4.30
N GLY A 97 6.95 11.91 5.51
CA GLY A 97 5.62 12.12 6.09
C GLY A 97 4.71 13.13 5.38
N LYS A 98 5.22 13.80 4.34
CA LYS A 98 4.47 14.73 3.46
C LYS A 98 4.21 14.12 2.08
N GLY A 99 4.59 12.87 1.85
CA GLY A 99 4.43 12.19 0.56
C GLY A 99 5.48 12.58 -0.48
N ARG A 100 6.63 13.13 -0.07
CA ARG A 100 7.74 13.43 -0.98
C ARG A 100 8.68 12.25 -1.06
N LEU A 101 9.07 11.86 -2.27
CA LEU A 101 10.06 10.80 -2.49
C LEU A 101 11.41 11.23 -1.89
N ILE A 102 11.94 10.42 -0.99
CA ILE A 102 13.27 10.58 -0.38
C ILE A 102 14.29 9.81 -1.20
N GLU A 103 14.00 8.56 -1.53
CA GLU A 103 14.95 7.61 -2.10
C GLU A 103 14.22 6.54 -2.93
N LYS A 104 14.87 6.08 -4.01
CA LYS A 104 14.46 4.92 -4.81
C LYS A 104 15.64 3.96 -4.86
N ASN A 105 15.40 2.70 -4.51
CA ASN A 105 16.40 1.64 -4.53
C ASN A 105 15.95 0.50 -5.45
N GLU A 106 16.90 -0.07 -6.18
CA GLU A 106 16.72 -1.31 -6.95
C GLU A 106 17.27 -2.46 -6.11
N ILE A 107 16.41 -3.39 -5.70
CA ILE A 107 16.80 -4.48 -4.78
C ILE A 107 16.98 -5.80 -5.54
N LEU A 108 16.59 -5.87 -6.82
CA LEU A 108 16.84 -7.01 -7.71
C LEU A 108 16.54 -8.38 -7.06
N ILE A 109 15.48 -8.46 -6.25
CA ILE A 109 15.00 -9.74 -5.72
C ILE A 109 14.17 -10.38 -6.83
N TYR A 110 14.64 -11.55 -7.30
CA TYR A 110 14.01 -12.31 -8.35
C TYR A 110 13.77 -13.74 -7.89
N ASN A 111 12.61 -14.28 -8.25
CA ASN A 111 12.19 -15.66 -8.06
C ASN A 111 12.23 -16.10 -6.58
N ALA A 112 11.98 -15.18 -5.65
CA ALA A 112 12.00 -15.48 -4.22
C ALA A 112 10.78 -16.30 -3.83
N ASN A 113 10.98 -17.28 -2.95
CA ASN A 113 9.88 -18.09 -2.44
C ASN A 113 9.03 -17.27 -1.45
N ILE A 114 7.72 -17.51 -1.45
CA ILE A 114 6.85 -17.04 -0.37
C ILE A 114 7.16 -17.85 0.89
N VAL A 115 7.54 -17.16 1.96
CA VAL A 115 7.86 -17.79 3.24
C VAL A 115 6.60 -17.79 4.11
N PRO A 116 6.19 -18.94 4.68
CA PRO A 116 5.04 -19.02 5.57
C PRO A 116 5.16 -18.14 6.82
N ASP A 117 4.01 -17.75 7.39
CA ASP A 117 3.87 -16.90 8.57
C ASP A 117 4.57 -15.53 8.41
N THR A 118 4.60 -15.01 7.18
CA THR A 118 5.15 -13.69 6.87
C THR A 118 4.10 -12.77 6.26
N ILE A 119 4.37 -11.46 6.31
CA ILE A 119 3.52 -10.49 5.64
C ILE A 119 3.46 -10.71 4.13
N ILE A 120 4.53 -11.25 3.53
CA ILE A 120 4.56 -11.52 2.10
C ILE A 120 3.61 -12.66 1.73
N GLU A 121 3.41 -13.64 2.61
CA GLU A 121 2.36 -14.66 2.46
C GLU A 121 0.97 -14.03 2.50
N THR A 122 0.70 -13.15 3.47
CA THR A 122 -0.60 -12.44 3.53
C THR A 122 -0.87 -11.61 2.27
N VAL A 123 0.17 -10.95 1.73
CA VAL A 123 0.07 -10.22 0.46
C VAL A 123 -0.22 -11.18 -0.69
N TYR A 124 0.48 -12.31 -0.73
CA TYR A 124 0.30 -13.33 -1.76
C TYR A 124 -1.12 -13.87 -1.76
N ASP A 125 -1.62 -14.33 -0.61
CA ASP A 125 -2.97 -14.90 -0.48
C ASP A 125 -4.02 -13.87 -0.94
N TYR A 126 -3.93 -12.62 -0.47
CA TYR A 126 -4.84 -11.56 -0.91
C TYR A 126 -4.80 -11.25 -2.43
N VAL A 127 -3.62 -11.37 -3.05
CA VAL A 127 -3.44 -11.04 -4.48
C VAL A 127 -3.85 -12.19 -5.39
N CYS A 128 -3.60 -13.42 -4.95
CA CYS A 128 -3.71 -14.63 -5.76
C CYS A 128 -4.99 -15.44 -5.52
N ASP A 129 -5.69 -15.23 -4.40
CA ASP A 129 -7.04 -15.77 -4.16
C ASP A 129 -8.12 -15.00 -4.95
#